data_AF-A0A0R1PK41-F1
#
_entry.id   AF-A0A0R1PK41-F1
#
_cell.length_a   1.000
_cell.length_b   1.000
_cell.length_c   1.000
_cell.angle_alpha   90.00
_cell.angle_beta   90.00
_cell.angle_gamma   90.00
#
_symmetry.space_group_name_H-M   'P 1'
#
loop_
_entity.id
_entity.type
_entity.pdbx_description
1 polymer ?
#
loop_
_entity_poly.entity_id
_entity_poly.type
_entity_poly.pdbx_seq_one_letter_code
_entity_poly.pdbx_strand_id
1 'polypeptide(L)'
;MKRKKDEFKAMGVEILKKIGGKENVASVTHCMTRLRFNLKDMSFPNDNEVKKIKGVLGVMRAGGQYQVVIGQTVNEVYDEVVASGNLKQDKPIVEERAQNTEKVKMTWKSVGSTILNKIAGSLTPIIPMLVAASMFKMLVAVLGPAPILVFGT
;
A
#
# COMPACT_ATOMS: atom_id res chain seq x y z
N MET A 1 -16.89 -19.47 -9.26
CA MET A 1 -15.98 -18.30 -9.11
C MET A 1 -16.48 -17.01 -9.76
N LYS A 2 -17.05 -17.01 -10.99
CA LYS A 2 -17.52 -15.76 -11.65
C LYS A 2 -18.47 -14.88 -10.82
N ARG A 3 -19.50 -15.47 -10.20
CA ARG A 3 -20.51 -14.73 -9.41
C ARG A 3 -19.93 -13.84 -8.29
N LYS A 4 -18.92 -14.31 -7.55
CA LYS A 4 -18.30 -13.53 -6.46
C LYS A 4 -17.47 -12.36 -6.99
N LYS A 5 -16.74 -12.59 -8.09
CA LYS A 5 -15.95 -11.54 -8.75
C LYS A 5 -16.84 -10.39 -9.23
N ASP A 6 -18.00 -10.72 -9.80
CA ASP A 6 -18.98 -9.73 -10.24
C ASP A 6 -19.58 -8.95 -9.06
N GLU A 7 -19.81 -9.59 -7.91
CA GLU A 7 -20.26 -8.92 -6.68
C GLU A 7 -19.20 -7.94 -6.14
N PHE A 8 -17.92 -8.32 -6.12
CA PHE A 8 -16.83 -7.44 -5.68
C PHE A 8 -16.61 -6.26 -6.63
N LYS A 9 -16.76 -6.50 -7.94
CA LYS A 9 -16.73 -5.46 -8.94
C LYS A 9 -17.88 -4.46 -8.77
N ALA A 10 -19.11 -4.96 -8.58
CA ALA A 10 -20.27 -4.11 -8.33
C ALA A 10 -20.07 -3.27 -7.06
N MET A 11 -19.60 -3.89 -5.97
CA MET A 11 -19.27 -3.23 -4.71
C MET A 11 -18.22 -2.12 -4.90
N GLY A 12 -17.12 -2.43 -5.59
CA GLY A 12 -16.05 -1.48 -5.85
C GLY A 12 -16.51 -0.27 -6.65
N VAL A 13 -17.30 -0.50 -7.71
CA VAL A 13 -17.89 0.57 -8.53
C VAL A 13 -18.86 1.43 -7.73
N GLU A 14 -19.68 0.81 -6.87
CA GLU A 14 -20.62 1.52 -6.01
C GLU A 14 -19.89 2.41 -4.99
N ILE A 15 -18.86 1.89 -4.32
CA ILE A 15 -18.01 2.67 -3.41
C ILE A 15 -17.40 3.85 -4.16
N LEU A 16 -16.83 3.63 -5.35
CA LEU A 16 -16.23 4.67 -6.19
C LEU A 16 -17.22 5.78 -6.54
N LYS A 17 -18.46 5.44 -6.91
CA LYS A 17 -19.50 6.43 -7.20
C LYS A 17 -19.86 7.26 -5.96
N LYS A 18 -19.99 6.62 -4.80
CA LYS A 18 -20.40 7.26 -3.56
C LYS A 18 -19.33 8.14 -2.92
N ILE A 19 -18.06 7.99 -3.31
CA ILE A 19 -16.94 8.85 -2.85
C ILE A 19 -16.61 9.99 -3.81
N GLY A 20 -17.42 10.23 -4.86
CA GLY A 20 -17.19 11.31 -5.84
C GLY A 20 -16.46 10.86 -7.11
N GLY A 21 -16.45 9.56 -7.40
CA GLY A 21 -15.89 9.02 -8.65
C GLY A 21 -14.36 8.97 -8.67
N LYS A 22 -13.83 8.54 -9.83
CA LYS A 22 -12.38 8.44 -10.05
C LYS A 22 -11.69 9.81 -10.01
N GLU A 23 -12.38 10.89 -10.38
CA GLU A 23 -11.80 12.24 -10.33
C GLU A 23 -11.48 12.70 -8.90
N ASN A 24 -12.26 12.27 -7.91
CA ASN A 24 -12.04 12.63 -6.51
C ASN A 24 -11.00 11.74 -5.81
N VAL A 25 -10.63 10.59 -6.39
CA VAL A 25 -9.64 9.68 -5.80
C VAL A 25 -8.24 10.06 -6.30
N ALA A 26 -7.35 10.44 -5.38
CA ALA A 26 -5.94 10.71 -5.65
C ALA A 26 -5.12 9.41 -5.70
N SER A 27 -5.30 8.55 -4.70
CA SER A 27 -4.70 7.21 -4.65
C SER A 27 -5.54 6.26 -3.79
N VAL A 28 -5.37 4.96 -4.01
CA VAL A 28 -6.05 3.92 -3.25
C VAL A 28 -5.02 2.91 -2.76
N THR A 29 -5.12 2.52 -1.50
CA THR A 29 -4.29 1.48 -0.87
C THR A 29 -5.18 0.55 -0.04
N HIS A 30 -4.66 -0.59 0.39
CA HIS A 30 -5.37 -1.51 1.26
C HIS A 30 -4.45 -2.10 2.33
N CYS A 31 -5.05 -2.49 3.46
CA CYS A 31 -4.44 -3.36 4.46
C CYS A 31 -5.18 -4.71 4.43
N MET A 32 -4.99 -5.58 5.42
CA MET A 32 -5.71 -6.87 5.48
C MET A 32 -7.23 -6.77 5.55
N THR A 33 -7.80 -5.69 6.10
CA THR A 33 -9.25 -5.59 6.34
C THR A 33 -9.89 -4.28 5.88
N ARG A 34 -9.09 -3.32 5.40
CA ARG A 34 -9.54 -1.95 5.11
C ARG A 34 -8.98 -1.46 3.78
N LEU A 35 -9.85 -0.85 2.98
CA LEU A 35 -9.49 -0.02 1.83
C LEU A 35 -9.31 1.42 2.30
N ARG A 36 -8.22 2.06 1.88
CA ARG A 36 -7.89 3.44 2.22
C ARG A 36 -7.83 4.26 0.94
N PHE A 37 -8.72 5.22 0.84
CA PHE A 37 -8.79 6.17 -0.26
C PHE A 37 -8.18 7.49 0.18
N ASN A 38 -7.20 7.97 -0.58
CA ASN A 38 -6.75 9.34 -0.50
C ASN A 38 -7.63 10.16 -1.45
N LEU A 39 -8.47 11.02 -0.89
CA LEU A 39 -9.44 11.82 -1.65
C LEU A 39 -8.93 13.25 -1.81
N LYS A 40 -9.24 13.88 -2.94
CA LYS A 40 -8.95 15.30 -3.17
C LYS A 40 -9.88 16.18 -2.33
N ASP A 41 -11.14 15.78 -2.20
CA ASP A 41 -12.16 16.45 -1.41
C ASP A 41 -12.92 15.44 -0.52
N MET A 42 -12.89 15.67 0.79
CA MET A 42 -13.54 14.82 1.80
C MET A 42 -15.01 15.17 2.04
N SER A 43 -15.55 16.19 1.35
CA SER A 43 -16.94 16.63 1.50
C SER A 43 -17.91 15.82 0.65
N PHE A 44 -17.41 15.22 -0.46
CA PHE A 44 -18.22 14.42 -1.38
C PHE A 44 -18.73 13.07 -0.82
N PRO A 45 -17.95 12.29 -0.06
CA PRO A 45 -18.41 10.98 0.41
C PRO A 45 -19.58 11.08 1.38
N ASN A 46 -20.64 10.31 1.13
CA ASN A 46 -21.71 10.12 2.09
C ASN A 46 -21.52 8.82 2.88
N ASP A 47 -21.03 8.95 4.12
CA ASP A 47 -20.69 7.82 5.00
C ASP A 47 -21.86 6.87 5.21
N ASN A 48 -23.09 7.40 5.31
CA ASN A 48 -24.29 6.61 5.54
C ASN A 48 -24.67 5.78 4.31
N GLU A 49 -24.41 6.27 3.12
CA GLU A 49 -24.66 5.52 1.89
C GLU A 49 -23.60 4.46 1.65
N VAL A 50 -22.32 4.78 1.91
CA VAL A 50 -21.23 3.81 1.77
C VAL A 50 -21.38 2.64 2.76
N LYS A 51 -21.86 2.90 3.98
CA LYS A 51 -22.16 1.83 4.97
C LYS A 51 -23.31 0.91 4.56
N LYS A 52 -24.21 1.34 3.67
CA LYS A 52 -25.33 0.50 3.20
C LYS A 52 -24.93 -0.48 2.10
N ILE A 53 -23.73 -0.32 1.54
CA ILE A 53 -23.22 -1.20 0.49
C ILE A 53 -23.00 -2.59 1.07
N LYS A 54 -23.54 -3.62 0.41
CA LYS A 54 -23.42 -5.03 0.83
C LYS A 54 -21.95 -5.40 0.93
N GLY A 55 -21.51 -5.86 2.10
CA GLY A 55 -20.11 -6.24 2.36
C GLY A 55 -19.24 -5.16 2.99
N VAL A 56 -19.73 -3.91 3.11
CA VAL A 56 -19.07 -2.88 3.91
C VAL A 56 -19.50 -3.02 5.37
N LEU A 57 -18.53 -3.24 6.25
CA LEU A 57 -18.73 -3.35 7.70
C LEU A 57 -18.71 -1.99 8.38
N GLY A 58 -18.07 -1.00 7.77
CA GLY A 58 -17.96 0.34 8.35
C GLY A 58 -17.16 1.30 7.49
N VAL A 59 -17.21 2.56 7.90
CA VAL A 59 -16.48 3.68 7.28
C VAL A 59 -15.86 4.51 8.39
N MET A 60 -14.61 4.92 8.20
CA MET A 60 -13.87 5.79 9.11
C MET A 60 -13.10 6.85 8.33
N ARG A 61 -12.99 8.05 8.89
CA ARG A 61 -12.18 9.15 8.35
C ARG A 61 -11.05 9.41 9.34
N ALA A 62 -9.82 9.05 8.99
CA ALA A 62 -8.68 9.17 9.90
C ALA A 62 -7.37 9.37 9.12
N GLY A 63 -6.47 10.21 9.67
CA GLY A 63 -5.14 10.44 9.09
C GLY A 63 -5.17 11.07 7.70
N GLY A 64 -6.18 11.90 7.41
CA GLY A 64 -6.34 12.50 6.09
C GLY A 64 -6.78 11.51 5.00
N GLN A 65 -7.29 10.33 5.38
CA GLN A 65 -7.74 9.29 4.45
C GLN A 65 -9.16 8.85 4.76
N TYR A 66 -9.89 8.45 3.71
CA TYR A 66 -11.21 7.84 3.81
C TYR A 66 -11.06 6.31 3.81
N GLN A 67 -11.42 5.67 4.92
CA GLN A 67 -11.23 4.24 5.14
C GLN A 67 -12.56 3.49 5.09
N VAL A 68 -12.63 2.46 4.25
CA VAL A 68 -13.77 1.56 4.13
C VAL A 68 -13.37 0.19 4.68
N VAL A 69 -14.11 -0.29 5.67
CA VAL A 69 -13.87 -1.60 6.30
C VAL A 69 -14.70 -2.64 5.57
N ILE A 70 -14.05 -3.64 4.96
CA ILE A 70 -14.71 -4.72 4.20
C ILE A 70 -14.52 -6.07 4.90
N GLY A 71 -13.32 -6.32 5.45
CA GLY A 71 -12.95 -7.62 6.02
C GLY A 71 -11.93 -8.35 5.16
N GLN A 72 -11.85 -9.68 5.29
CA GLN A 72 -10.77 -10.49 4.69
C GLN A 72 -10.77 -10.51 3.15
N THR A 73 -11.88 -10.16 2.51
CA THR A 73 -12.02 -10.12 1.03
C THR A 73 -11.57 -8.79 0.42
N VAL A 74 -10.89 -7.92 1.20
CA VAL A 74 -10.51 -6.58 0.75
C VAL A 74 -9.55 -6.59 -0.45
N ASN A 75 -8.70 -7.61 -0.57
CA ASN A 75 -7.76 -7.75 -1.70
C ASN A 75 -8.52 -7.93 -3.01
N GLU A 76 -9.52 -8.82 -3.03
CA GLU A 76 -10.34 -9.08 -4.21
C GLU A 76 -11.14 -7.84 -4.64
N VAL A 77 -11.64 -7.08 -3.67
CA VAL A 77 -12.34 -5.81 -3.94
C VAL A 77 -11.39 -4.74 -4.45
N TYR A 78 -10.18 -4.64 -3.88
CA TYR A 78 -9.17 -3.68 -4.32
C TYR A 78 -8.78 -3.89 -5.78
N ASP A 79 -8.53 -5.14 -6.18
CA ASP A 79 -8.16 -5.46 -7.55
C ASP A 79 -9.26 -5.05 -8.55
N GLU A 80 -10.52 -5.28 -8.21
CA GLU A 80 -11.66 -4.87 -9.03
C GLU A 80 -11.87 -3.34 -9.05
N VAL A 81 -11.64 -2.66 -7.92
CA VAL A 81 -11.69 -1.19 -7.82
C VAL A 81 -10.63 -0.54 -8.70
N VAL A 82 -9.41 -1.06 -8.67
CA VAL A 82 -8.30 -0.58 -9.50
C VAL A 82 -8.59 -0.86 -10.98
N ALA A 83 -9.00 -2.07 -11.32
CA ALA A 83 -9.33 -2.46 -12.69
C ALA A 83 -10.49 -1.65 -13.27
N SER A 84 -11.51 -1.36 -12.47
CA SER A 84 -12.70 -0.61 -12.91
C SER A 84 -12.47 0.91 -12.91
N GLY A 85 -11.61 1.42 -12.03
CA GLY A 85 -11.35 2.84 -11.84
C GLY A 85 -10.21 3.41 -12.68
N ASN A 86 -9.36 2.57 -13.30
CA ASN A 86 -8.07 2.99 -13.89
C ASN A 86 -7.23 3.82 -12.91
N LEU A 87 -7.34 3.52 -11.62
CA LEU A 87 -6.66 4.25 -10.57
C LEU A 87 -5.20 3.79 -10.49
N LYS A 88 -4.27 4.72 -10.24
CA LYS A 88 -2.86 4.38 -10.04
C LYS A 88 -2.74 3.46 -8.82
N GLN A 89 -2.25 2.25 -9.09
CA GLN A 89 -2.05 1.21 -8.09
C GLN A 89 -0.83 1.59 -7.25
N ASP A 90 -1.04 2.09 -6.02
CA ASP A 90 0.03 2.06 -5.03
C ASP A 90 0.09 0.62 -4.53
N LYS A 91 1.19 -0.07 -4.88
CA LYS A 91 1.40 -1.47 -4.51
C LYS A 91 1.32 -1.60 -2.97
N PRO A 92 0.82 -2.73 -2.45
CA PRO A 92 0.68 -2.92 -1.02
C PRO A 92 2.05 -2.79 -0.35
N ILE A 93 2.03 -2.02 0.75
CA ILE A 93 3.19 -1.65 1.56
C ILE A 93 3.77 -2.92 2.17
N VAL A 94 4.77 -3.50 1.50
CA VAL A 94 5.82 -4.27 2.16
C VAL A 94 6.86 -3.23 2.55
N GLU A 95 6.80 -2.81 3.82
CA GLU A 95 7.87 -2.11 4.53
C GLU A 95 8.70 -1.10 3.70
N GLU A 96 8.08 0.00 3.29
CA GLU A 96 8.85 1.18 2.88
C GLU A 96 8.76 2.23 3.98
N ARG A 97 9.65 2.08 4.96
CA ARG A 97 9.95 3.11 5.93
C ARG A 97 10.77 4.20 5.24
N ALA A 98 10.09 5.11 4.55
CA ALA A 98 10.55 6.47 4.31
C ALA A 98 9.37 7.34 3.87
N GLN A 99 8.66 7.89 4.84
CA GLN A 99 7.74 9.00 4.63
C GLN A 99 8.50 10.18 4.02
N ASN A 100 8.04 10.69 2.87
CA ASN A 100 7.65 12.11 2.79
C ASN A 100 6.84 12.39 1.52
N THR A 101 5.52 12.38 1.65
CA THR A 101 4.63 13.07 0.72
C THR A 101 4.60 14.55 1.11
N GLU A 102 5.66 15.29 0.82
CA GLU A 102 5.58 16.75 0.75
C GLU A 102 5.66 17.20 -0.69
N LYS A 103 4.60 17.88 -1.11
CA LYS A 103 4.49 18.63 -2.35
C LYS A 103 5.61 19.67 -2.36
N VAL A 104 6.70 19.45 -3.10
CA VAL A 104 7.72 20.50 -3.32
C VAL A 104 7.90 20.78 -4.80
N LYS A 105 7.53 22.01 -5.13
CA LYS A 105 7.59 22.76 -6.38
C LYS A 105 8.76 22.35 -7.31
N MET A 106 8.43 22.24 -8.60
CA MET A 106 9.34 22.12 -9.74
C MET A 106 10.54 23.08 -9.61
N THR A 107 11.66 22.55 -9.12
CA THR A 107 12.95 23.25 -9.02
C THR A 107 14.03 22.18 -9.17
N TRP A 108 15.21 22.50 -9.70
CA TRP A 108 16.32 21.59 -10.03
C TRP A 108 16.67 20.47 -9.03
N LYS A 109 16.29 20.60 -7.74
CA LYS A 109 16.34 19.52 -6.75
C LYS A 109 15.46 18.30 -7.09
N SER A 110 14.37 18.49 -7.84
CA SER A 110 13.41 17.46 -8.24
C SER A 110 13.97 16.45 -9.24
N VAL A 111 14.88 16.89 -10.12
CA VAL A 111 15.56 15.98 -11.07
C VAL A 111 16.55 15.09 -10.32
N GLY A 112 17.33 15.68 -9.40
CA GLY A 112 18.23 14.94 -8.52
C GLY A 112 17.49 13.93 -7.64
N SER A 113 16.39 14.34 -6.99
CA SER A 113 15.58 13.43 -6.19
C SER A 113 14.89 12.34 -7.03
N THR A 114 14.57 12.59 -8.30
CA THR A 114 13.98 11.57 -9.19
C THR A 114 15.00 10.50 -9.58
N ILE A 115 16.25 10.89 -9.86
CA ILE A 115 17.33 9.93 -10.16
C ILE A 115 17.72 9.18 -8.89
N LEU A 116 17.87 9.88 -7.77
CA LEU A 116 18.14 9.27 -6.47
C LEU A 116 17.01 8.31 -6.06
N ASN A 117 15.74 8.64 -6.29
CA ASN A 117 14.63 7.73 -6.02
C ASN A 117 14.61 6.53 -6.96
N LYS A 118 15.04 6.67 -8.22
CA LYS A 118 15.21 5.52 -9.13
C LYS A 118 16.35 4.59 -8.69
N ILE A 119 17.47 5.14 -8.20
CA ILE A 119 18.59 4.37 -7.66
C ILE A 119 18.20 3.73 -6.33
N ALA A 120 17.58 4.48 -5.41
CA ALA A 120 17.11 3.99 -4.13
C ALA A 120 16.05 2.89 -4.28
N GLY A 121 15.15 3.03 -5.26
CA GLY A 121 14.18 1.99 -5.62
C GLY A 121 14.84 0.69 -6.10
N SER A 122 15.98 0.77 -6.78
CA SER A 122 16.77 -0.41 -7.19
C SER A 122 17.53 -1.08 -6.04
N LEU A 123 17.83 -0.33 -4.98
CA LEU A 123 18.50 -0.83 -3.77
C LEU A 123 17.53 -1.46 -2.78
N THR A 124 16.26 -1.07 -2.82
CA THR A 124 15.19 -1.62 -1.96
C THR A 124 15.12 -3.16 -1.96
N PRO A 125 15.17 -3.87 -3.11
CA PRO A 125 15.22 -5.33 -3.11
C PRO A 125 16.54 -5.93 -2.58
N ILE A 126 17.60 -5.13 -2.41
CA ILE A 126 18.93 -5.57 -1.93
C ILE A 126 19.04 -5.40 -0.40
N ILE A 127 18.23 -4.53 0.22
CA ILE A 127 18.22 -4.29 1.67
C ILE A 127 18.06 -5.59 2.48
N PRO A 128 17.11 -6.50 2.18
CA PRO A 128 16.95 -7.74 2.94
C PRO A 128 18.18 -8.64 2.89
N MET A 129 18.86 -8.68 1.74
CA MET A 129 20.07 -9.47 1.53
C MET A 129 21.26 -8.91 2.34
N LEU A 130 21.40 -7.58 2.38
CA LEU A 130 22.44 -6.91 3.17
C LEU A 130 22.23 -7.09 4.68
N VAL A 131 20.98 -6.99 5.13
CA VAL A 131 20.63 -7.23 6.54
C VAL A 131 20.95 -8.67 6.92
N ALA A 132 20.56 -9.66 6.11
CA ALA A 132 20.88 -11.07 6.37
C ALA A 132 22.39 -11.33 6.46
N ALA A 133 23.18 -10.79 5.52
CA ALA A 133 24.63 -10.93 5.53
C ALA A 133 25.27 -10.28 6.77
N SER A 134 24.77 -9.11 7.19
CA SER A 134 25.28 -8.40 8.38
C SER A 134 24.99 -9.16 9.68
N MET A 135 23.79 -9.72 9.82
CA MET A 135 23.42 -10.50 11.00
C MET A 135 24.19 -11.83 11.06
N PHE A 136 24.43 -12.48 9.92
CA PHE A 136 25.24 -13.69 9.87
C PHE A 136 26.69 -13.42 10.29
N LYS A 137 27.28 -12.32 9.81
CA LYS A 137 28.64 -11.92 10.19
C LYS A 137 28.73 -11.54 11.68
N MET A 138 27.71 -10.89 12.22
CA MET A 138 27.59 -10.59 13.64
C MET A 138 27.45 -11.87 14.48
N LEU A 139 26.68 -12.85 14.02
CA LEU A 139 26.53 -14.14 14.70
C LEU A 139 27.85 -14.89 14.77
N VAL A 140 28.61 -14.93 13.67
CA VAL A 140 29.96 -15.52 13.63
C VAL A 140 30.93 -14.77 14.56
N ALA A 141 30.84 -13.43 14.64
CA ALA A 141 31.66 -12.64 15.55
C ALA A 141 31.35 -12.90 17.03
N VAL A 142 30.07 -13.11 17.37
CA VAL A 142 29.61 -13.38 18.74
C VAL A 142 29.93 -14.80 19.19
N LEU A 143 29.80 -15.80 18.31
CA LEU A 143 30.15 -17.19 18.61
C LEU A 143 31.67 -17.44 18.63
N GLY A 144 32.46 -16.45 18.21
CA GLY A 144 33.92 -16.55 18.08
C GLY A 144 34.35 -17.50 16.95
N PRO A 145 35.65 -17.58 16.63
CA PRO A 145 36.18 -18.43 15.55
C PRO A 145 36.09 -19.96 15.81
N ALA A 146 35.62 -20.38 16.99
CA ALA A 146 35.65 -21.77 17.45
C ALA A 146 34.82 -22.78 16.62
N PRO A 147 33.59 -22.49 16.14
CA PRO A 147 32.80 -23.49 15.43
C PRO A 147 33.32 -23.78 14.01
N ILE A 148 34.24 -22.97 13.46
CA ILE A 148 34.88 -23.21 12.16
C ILE A 148 36.13 -24.10 12.27
N LEU A 149 36.81 -24.14 13.43
CA LEU A 149 37.96 -25.02 13.66
C LEU A 149 37.57 -26.48 13.98
N VAL A 150 36.34 -26.74 14.42
CA VAL A 150 35.88 -28.11 14.79
C VAL A 150 35.41 -28.93 13.57
N PHE A 151 35.08 -28.28 12.45
CA PHE A 151 34.65 -28.96 11.22
C PHE A 151 35.75 -29.06 10.15
N GLY A 152 37.00 -28.71 10.50
CA GLY A 152 38.13 -28.59 9.56
C GLY A 152 39.37 -29.40 9.90
N THR A 153 39.29 -30.38 10.81
CA THR A 153 40.34 -31.38 11.07
C THR A 153 39.79 -32.78 10.95
#